data_AF-R4JPZ3-F1
#
_entry.id   AF-R4JPZ3-F1
#
_cell.length_a   1.000
_cell.length_b   1.000
_cell.length_c   1.000
_cell.angle_alpha   90.00
_cell.angle_beta   90.00
_cell.angle_gamma   90.00
#
_symmetry.space_group_name_H-M   'P 1'
#
loop_
_entity.id
_entity.type
_entity.pdbx_description
1 polymer ?
#
loop_
_entity_poly.entity_id
_entity_poly.type
_entity_poly.pdbx_seq_one_letter_code
_entity_poly.pdbx_strand_id
1 'polypeptide(L)'
;PMIGFRGAARYIADSFRPCFALECEAIKRVRDVMGLTNVEVMIPFVRTVGEAAQVIDILAENGLRRGERGLKVIMMCEIPSNALLADQFLQHVDGFSIGSNDMTQLALGLDRDSGLIAHLFDERNEAVKALLSMAIQAARKAGKYVGICGQGPSDHPDFAAWLVEQGID
;
A
#
# COMPACT_ATOMS: atom_id res chain seq x y z
N PRO A 1 -4.77 6.60 16.08
CA PRO A 1 -3.33 6.98 16.16
C PRO A 1 -2.48 6.13 15.21
N MET A 2 -1.24 6.55 14.93
CA MET A 2 -0.37 5.98 13.87
C MET A 2 -0.30 4.44 13.88
N ILE A 3 -0.03 3.83 15.03
CA ILE A 3 0.12 2.37 15.20
C ILE A 3 -1.14 1.63 15.68
N GLY A 4 -2.32 2.27 15.61
CA GLY A 4 -3.58 1.76 16.20
C GLY A 4 -4.48 0.95 15.25
N PHE A 5 -5.78 0.91 15.59
CA PHE A 5 -6.83 0.22 14.83
C PHE A 5 -7.20 0.96 13.54
N ARG A 6 -6.59 0.58 12.42
CA ARG A 6 -6.75 1.20 11.09
C ARG A 6 -6.40 0.23 9.96
N GLY A 7 -6.73 0.61 8.73
CA GLY A 7 -6.46 -0.16 7.51
C GLY A 7 -7.01 -1.57 7.56
N ALA A 8 -6.26 -2.55 7.06
CA ALA A 8 -6.67 -3.95 6.97
C ALA A 8 -7.26 -4.51 8.26
N ALA A 9 -6.62 -4.26 9.41
CA ALA A 9 -7.10 -4.71 10.72
C ALA A 9 -8.53 -4.23 11.05
N ARG A 10 -8.91 -3.04 10.57
CA ARG A 10 -10.27 -2.51 10.73
C ARG A 10 -11.25 -3.17 9.76
N TYR A 11 -10.82 -3.45 8.53
CA TYR A 11 -11.70 -4.07 7.52
C TYR A 11 -12.06 -5.53 7.87
N ILE A 12 -11.12 -6.28 8.47
CA ILE A 12 -11.35 -7.68 8.85
C ILE A 12 -12.16 -7.83 10.14
N ALA A 13 -12.15 -6.82 11.02
CA ALA A 13 -12.79 -6.88 12.32
C ALA A 13 -14.31 -6.97 12.21
N ASP A 14 -14.93 -7.94 12.89
CA ASP A 14 -16.38 -8.18 12.84
C ASP A 14 -17.21 -6.95 13.23
N SER A 15 -16.71 -6.16 14.18
CA SER A 15 -17.37 -4.93 14.65
C SER A 15 -17.41 -3.82 13.60
N PHE A 16 -16.59 -3.90 12.55
CA PHE A 16 -16.45 -2.86 11.53
C PHE A 16 -16.63 -3.37 10.09
N ARG A 17 -16.68 -4.69 9.88
CA ARG A 17 -16.90 -5.33 8.57
C ARG A 17 -18.15 -4.81 7.84
N PRO A 18 -19.31 -4.56 8.51
CA PRO A 18 -20.47 -3.97 7.84
C PRO A 18 -20.20 -2.58 7.24
N CYS A 19 -19.33 -1.78 7.85
CA CYS A 19 -18.95 -0.48 7.30
C CYS A 19 -18.05 -0.64 6.06
N PHE A 20 -17.13 -1.60 6.07
CA PHE A 20 -16.29 -1.88 4.90
C PHE A 20 -17.13 -2.41 3.71
N ALA A 21 -18.19 -3.18 3.98
CA ALA A 21 -19.13 -3.61 2.95
C ALA A 21 -19.80 -2.44 2.21
N LEU A 22 -20.11 -1.34 2.93
CA LEU A 22 -20.66 -0.12 2.32
C LEU A 22 -19.65 0.56 1.38
N GLU A 23 -18.36 0.61 1.76
CA GLU A 23 -17.31 1.11 0.86
C GLU A 23 -17.18 0.23 -0.39
N CYS A 24 -17.26 -1.10 -0.23
CA CYS A 24 -17.24 -2.04 -1.34
C CYS A 24 -18.42 -1.85 -2.29
N GLU A 25 -19.63 -1.62 -1.76
CA GLU A 25 -20.83 -1.34 -2.57
C GLU A 25 -20.64 -0.09 -3.43
N ALA A 26 -20.06 0.98 -2.87
CA ALA A 26 -19.77 2.21 -3.60
C ALA A 26 -18.79 1.97 -4.76
N ILE A 27 -17.68 1.26 -4.52
CA ILE A 27 -16.71 0.90 -5.57
C ILE A 27 -17.37 0.03 -6.65
N LYS A 28 -18.16 -0.96 -6.23
CA LYS A 28 -18.87 -1.84 -7.15
C LYS A 28 -19.82 -1.05 -8.04
N ARG A 29 -20.58 -0.09 -7.49
CA ARG A 29 -21.46 0.79 -8.27
C ARG A 29 -20.67 1.62 -9.30
N VAL A 30 -19.54 2.19 -8.90
CA VAL A 30 -18.68 2.99 -9.79
C VAL A 30 -18.19 2.14 -10.98
N ARG A 31 -17.71 0.92 -10.71
CA ARG A 31 -17.17 0.06 -11.77
C ARG A 31 -18.25 -0.59 -12.62
N ASP A 32 -19.27 -1.16 -11.99
CA ASP A 32 -20.24 -2.05 -12.64
C ASP A 32 -21.43 -1.31 -13.25
N VAL A 33 -21.86 -0.22 -12.62
CA VAL A 33 -23.05 0.53 -13.05
C VAL A 33 -22.66 1.77 -13.83
N MET A 34 -21.66 2.53 -13.36
CA MET A 34 -21.20 3.73 -14.07
C MET A 34 -20.20 3.39 -15.20
N GLY A 35 -19.69 2.15 -15.26
CA GLY A 35 -18.79 1.69 -16.30
C GLY A 35 -17.35 2.19 -16.17
N LEU A 36 -16.96 2.74 -15.02
CA LEU A 36 -15.63 3.30 -14.77
C LEU A 36 -14.65 2.19 -14.36
N THR A 37 -14.33 1.31 -15.31
CA THR A 37 -13.53 0.10 -15.08
C THR A 37 -12.04 0.37 -14.83
N ASN A 38 -11.57 1.59 -15.09
CA ASN A 38 -10.22 2.08 -14.79
C ASN A 38 -9.98 2.30 -13.28
N VAL A 39 -11.02 2.22 -12.45
CA VAL A 39 -10.89 2.28 -11.00
C VAL A 39 -10.32 0.96 -10.47
N GLU A 40 -9.17 1.07 -9.81
CA GLU A 40 -8.50 0.00 -9.05
C GLU A 40 -8.75 0.21 -7.55
N VAL A 41 -8.61 -0.86 -6.74
CA VAL A 41 -8.77 -0.78 -5.29
C VAL A 41 -7.40 -0.84 -4.63
N MET A 42 -7.10 0.11 -3.75
CA MET A 42 -5.85 0.10 -2.96
C MET A 42 -6.15 -0.16 -1.48
N ILE A 43 -5.48 -1.14 -0.88
CA ILE A 43 -5.66 -1.49 0.54
C ILE A 43 -4.52 -0.92 1.39
N PRO A 44 -4.81 -0.02 2.34
CA PRO A 44 -3.81 0.55 3.24
C PRO A 44 -3.58 -0.28 4.51
N PHE A 45 -2.43 -0.06 5.12
CA PHE A 45 -2.00 -0.49 6.45
C PHE A 45 -2.17 -1.99 6.68
N VAL A 46 -1.76 -2.79 5.69
CA VAL A 46 -1.71 -4.24 5.78
C VAL A 46 -0.43 -4.65 6.51
N ARG A 47 -0.55 -5.20 7.72
CA ARG A 47 0.59 -5.48 8.61
C ARG A 47 1.16 -6.88 8.38
N THR A 48 0.30 -7.85 8.06
CA THR A 48 0.71 -9.25 7.90
C THR A 48 0.14 -9.85 6.62
N VAL A 49 0.81 -10.87 6.11
CA VAL A 49 0.33 -11.62 4.91
C VAL A 49 -1.05 -12.23 5.19
N GLY A 50 -1.32 -12.65 6.43
CA GLY A 50 -2.64 -13.15 6.82
C GLY A 50 -3.74 -12.07 6.78
N GLU A 51 -3.42 -10.82 7.11
CA GLU A 51 -4.36 -9.70 6.92
C GLU A 51 -4.61 -9.46 5.42
N ALA A 52 -3.56 -9.54 4.58
CA ALA A 52 -3.71 -9.39 3.13
C ALA A 52 -4.68 -10.42 2.56
N ALA A 53 -4.49 -11.70 2.90
CA ALA A 53 -5.38 -12.78 2.46
C ALA A 53 -6.83 -12.54 2.87
N GLN A 54 -7.07 -12.22 4.16
CA GLN A 54 -8.42 -11.98 4.68
C GLN A 54 -9.12 -10.80 4.01
N VAL A 55 -8.42 -9.69 3.74
CA VAL A 55 -9.03 -8.54 3.05
C VAL A 55 -9.41 -8.90 1.62
N ILE A 56 -8.57 -9.67 0.91
CA ILE A 56 -8.89 -10.15 -0.44
C ILE A 56 -10.14 -11.03 -0.45
N ASP A 57 -10.26 -11.94 0.53
CA ASP A 57 -11.44 -12.79 0.66
C ASP A 57 -12.70 -11.96 0.93
N ILE A 58 -12.64 -10.99 1.85
CA ILE A 58 -13.77 -10.09 2.17
C ILE A 58 -14.15 -9.23 0.96
N LEU A 59 -13.19 -8.72 0.19
CA LEU A 59 -13.48 -8.01 -1.07
C LEU A 59 -14.26 -8.92 -2.04
N ALA A 60 -13.83 -10.18 -2.18
CA ALA A 60 -14.50 -11.14 -3.04
C ALA A 60 -15.92 -11.49 -2.54
N GLU A 61 -16.12 -11.65 -1.24
CA GLU A 61 -17.44 -11.82 -0.61
C GLU A 61 -18.38 -10.65 -0.91
N ASN A 62 -17.85 -9.43 -1.01
CA ASN A 62 -18.59 -8.22 -1.37
C ASN A 62 -18.69 -7.99 -2.90
N GLY A 63 -18.27 -8.97 -3.72
CA GLY A 63 -18.40 -8.91 -5.18
C GLY A 63 -17.32 -8.10 -5.90
N LEU A 64 -16.18 -7.85 -5.24
CA LEU A 64 -14.98 -7.20 -5.78
C LEU A 64 -13.83 -8.21 -5.86
N ARG A 65 -14.00 -9.29 -6.64
CA ARG A 65 -12.95 -10.29 -6.80
C ARG A 65 -11.86 -9.81 -7.76
N ARG A 66 -10.60 -9.92 -7.33
CA ARG A 66 -9.41 -9.64 -8.17
C ARG A 66 -9.46 -10.41 -9.49
N GLY A 67 -9.18 -9.73 -10.60
CA GLY A 67 -9.22 -10.27 -11.96
C GLY A 67 -10.62 -10.31 -12.59
N GLU A 68 -11.70 -10.35 -11.81
CA GLU A 68 -13.05 -10.29 -12.37
C GLU A 68 -13.34 -8.89 -12.91
N ARG A 69 -13.80 -8.81 -14.17
CA ARG A 69 -14.06 -7.55 -14.88
C ARG A 69 -12.86 -6.60 -14.83
N GLY A 70 -11.65 -7.17 -14.89
CA GLY A 70 -10.40 -6.42 -14.87
C GLY A 70 -10.11 -5.68 -13.56
N LEU A 71 -10.77 -6.02 -12.45
CA LEU A 71 -10.46 -5.39 -11.16
C LEU A 71 -9.04 -5.73 -10.75
N LYS A 72 -8.22 -4.70 -10.53
CA LYS A 72 -6.94 -4.84 -9.84
C LYS A 72 -7.03 -4.42 -8.39
N VAL A 73 -6.28 -5.13 -7.55
CA VAL A 73 -6.11 -4.80 -6.14
C VAL A 73 -4.65 -4.48 -5.88
N ILE A 74 -4.38 -3.25 -5.49
CA ILE A 74 -3.05 -2.73 -5.13
C ILE A 74 -2.92 -2.72 -3.61
N MET A 75 -1.72 -2.98 -3.08
CA MET A 75 -1.45 -2.78 -1.65
C MET A 75 -0.63 -1.52 -1.44
N MET A 76 -0.98 -0.72 -0.44
CA MET A 76 -0.08 0.35 -0.02
C MET A 76 1.10 -0.28 0.76
N CYS A 77 2.30 -0.17 0.20
CA CYS A 77 3.53 -0.69 0.80
C CYS A 77 4.15 0.37 1.71
N GLU A 78 3.70 0.42 2.97
CA GLU A 78 3.98 1.53 3.89
C GLU A 78 4.50 1.08 5.27
N ILE A 79 4.62 -0.23 5.50
CA ILE A 79 5.11 -0.81 6.75
C ILE A 79 6.38 -1.63 6.44
N PRO A 80 7.43 -1.62 7.28
CA PRO A 80 8.65 -2.38 7.02
C PRO A 80 8.44 -3.87 6.75
N SER A 81 7.43 -4.49 7.37
CA SER A 81 7.01 -5.87 7.09
C SER A 81 6.66 -6.11 5.61
N ASN A 82 6.13 -5.09 4.94
CA ASN A 82 5.66 -5.17 3.56
C ASN A 82 6.85 -5.28 2.61
N ALA A 83 7.92 -4.54 2.86
CA ALA A 83 9.16 -4.64 2.12
C ALA A 83 9.91 -5.96 2.43
N LEU A 84 9.99 -6.33 3.72
CA LEU A 84 10.69 -7.55 4.15
C LEU A 84 10.06 -8.84 3.63
N LEU A 85 8.74 -8.86 3.49
CA LEU A 85 7.97 -10.01 3.00
C LEU A 85 7.28 -9.72 1.65
N ALA A 86 7.85 -8.81 0.85
CA ALA A 86 7.25 -8.31 -0.39
C ALA A 86 6.80 -9.43 -1.32
N ASP A 87 7.65 -10.45 -1.54
CA ASP A 87 7.34 -11.62 -2.37
C ASP A 87 6.07 -12.36 -1.92
N GLN A 88 5.81 -12.42 -0.61
CA GLN A 88 4.63 -13.11 -0.05
C GLN A 88 3.38 -12.25 -0.20
N PHE A 89 3.47 -10.97 0.14
CA PHE A 89 2.35 -10.03 -0.03
C PHE A 89 1.92 -9.94 -1.50
N LEU A 90 2.87 -9.90 -2.44
CA LEU A 90 2.60 -9.86 -3.87
C LEU A 90 1.82 -11.08 -4.37
N GLN A 91 1.72 -12.19 -3.65
CA GLN A 91 0.85 -13.30 -4.06
C GLN A 91 -0.64 -12.89 -4.01
N HIS A 92 -1.00 -11.98 -3.10
CA HIS A 92 -2.38 -11.57 -2.80
C HIS A 92 -2.83 -10.31 -3.55
N VAL A 93 -1.91 -9.49 -4.07
CA VAL A 93 -2.21 -8.23 -4.77
C VAL A 93 -1.57 -8.14 -6.15
N ASP A 94 -2.00 -7.20 -6.98
CA ASP A 94 -1.54 -6.97 -8.36
C ASP A 94 -0.35 -6.00 -8.44
N GLY A 95 0.04 -5.42 -7.31
CA GLY A 95 1.18 -4.52 -7.22
C GLY A 95 1.18 -3.71 -5.93
N PHE A 96 2.14 -2.80 -5.86
CA PHE A 96 2.34 -1.91 -4.73
C PHE A 96 2.21 -0.44 -5.12
N SER A 97 1.72 0.35 -4.18
CA SER A 97 1.93 1.79 -4.14
C SER A 97 2.67 2.10 -2.86
N ILE A 98 3.91 2.54 -2.93
CA ILE A 98 4.75 2.75 -1.76
C ILE A 98 4.31 4.03 -1.05
N GLY A 99 3.83 3.89 0.18
CA GLY A 99 3.56 5.01 1.09
C GLY A 99 4.84 5.43 1.81
N SER A 100 5.65 6.26 1.16
CA SER A 100 6.98 6.63 1.66
C SER A 100 6.94 7.40 2.98
N ASN A 101 5.87 8.14 3.24
CA ASN A 101 5.63 8.83 4.50
C ASN A 101 5.57 7.86 5.70
N ASP A 102 4.62 6.93 5.69
CA ASP A 102 4.45 5.95 6.77
C ASP A 102 5.61 4.96 6.82
N MET A 103 6.18 4.59 5.66
CA MET A 103 7.39 3.76 5.60
C MET A 103 8.56 4.41 6.34
N THR A 104 8.78 5.71 6.12
CA THR A 104 9.86 6.47 6.78
C THR A 104 9.63 6.58 8.28
N GLN A 105 8.39 6.93 8.69
CA GLN A 105 8.03 7.00 10.11
C GLN A 105 8.26 5.68 10.84
N LEU A 106 7.83 4.56 10.26
CA LEU A 106 7.93 3.25 10.89
C LEU A 106 9.34 2.64 10.80
N ALA A 107 10.08 2.92 9.72
CA ALA A 107 11.47 2.47 9.59
C ALA A 107 12.40 3.20 10.55
N LEU A 108 12.17 4.50 10.78
CA LEU A 108 13.01 5.34 11.64
C LEU A 108 12.46 5.50 13.06
N GLY A 109 11.27 4.97 13.35
CA GLY A 109 10.66 5.01 14.67
C GLY A 109 10.27 6.42 15.13
N LEU A 110 9.69 7.22 14.25
CA LEU A 110 9.36 8.62 14.52
C LEU A 110 7.94 9.00 14.08
N ASP A 111 7.42 10.05 14.69
CA ASP A 111 6.20 10.73 14.30
C ASP A 111 6.61 12.09 13.71
N ARG A 112 6.33 12.31 12.42
CA ARG A 112 6.75 13.52 11.71
C ARG A 112 6.02 14.78 12.18
N ASP A 113 4.87 14.62 12.82
CA ASP A 113 4.10 15.75 13.36
C ASP A 113 4.64 16.16 14.74
N SER A 114 5.54 15.36 15.33
CA SER A 114 6.26 15.71 16.56
C SER A 114 7.41 16.65 16.25
N GLY A 115 7.21 17.95 16.49
CA GLY A 115 8.23 18.99 16.27
C GLY A 115 9.57 18.78 16.99
N LEU A 116 9.62 17.90 18.00
CA LEU A 116 10.85 17.53 18.70
C LEU A 116 11.78 16.65 17.86
N ILE A 117 11.23 15.82 16.97
CA ILE A 117 11.99 14.81 16.22
C ILE A 117 11.70 14.83 14.70
N ALA A 118 10.81 15.70 14.23
CA ALA A 118 10.46 15.84 12.81
C ALA A 118 11.67 16.10 11.90
N HIS A 119 12.72 16.74 12.42
CA HIS A 119 13.98 16.98 11.70
C HIS A 119 14.74 15.70 11.33
N LEU A 120 14.38 14.55 11.90
CA LEU A 120 14.95 13.24 11.57
C LEU A 120 14.22 12.55 10.41
N PHE A 121 13.08 13.07 9.97
CA PHE A 121 12.33 12.53 8.84
C PHE A 121 13.07 12.84 7.53
N ASP A 122 13.56 11.80 6.85
CA ASP A 122 14.09 11.89 5.49
C ASP A 122 13.77 10.59 4.75
N GLU A 123 12.96 10.69 3.69
CA GLU A 123 12.57 9.55 2.85
C GLU A 123 13.75 8.96 2.07
N ARG A 124 14.87 9.70 1.99
CA ARG A 124 16.13 9.29 1.37
C ARG A 124 17.10 8.63 2.35
N ASN A 125 16.72 8.49 3.63
CA ASN A 125 17.53 7.77 4.59
C ASN A 125 17.85 6.36 4.07
N GLU A 126 19.08 5.88 4.27
CA GLU A 126 19.54 4.60 3.72
C GLU A 126 18.70 3.40 4.20
N ALA A 127 18.17 3.43 5.43
CA ALA A 127 17.26 2.40 5.92
C ALA A 127 15.94 2.41 5.14
N VAL A 128 15.42 3.59 4.80
CA VAL A 128 14.21 3.75 4.00
C VAL A 128 14.47 3.30 2.57
N LYS A 129 15.54 3.78 1.94
CA LYS A 129 15.93 3.39 0.57
C LYS A 129 16.13 1.87 0.44
N ALA A 130 16.70 1.22 1.45
CA ALA A 130 16.80 -0.24 1.48
C ALA A 130 15.41 -0.91 1.41
N LEU A 131 14.45 -0.47 2.22
CA LEU A 131 13.08 -1.00 2.22
C LEU A 131 12.36 -0.72 0.89
N LEU A 132 12.52 0.50 0.34
CA LEU A 132 11.97 0.85 -0.98
C LEU A 132 12.54 -0.05 -2.08
N SER A 133 13.86 -0.23 -2.10
CA SER A 133 14.55 -1.08 -3.07
C SER A 133 14.05 -2.53 -2.99
N MET A 134 13.88 -3.09 -1.79
CA MET A 134 13.33 -4.44 -1.61
C MET A 134 11.91 -4.57 -2.20
N ALA A 135 11.03 -3.60 -1.93
CA ALA A 135 9.66 -3.61 -2.44
C ALA A 135 9.62 -3.48 -3.98
N ILE A 136 10.41 -2.56 -4.54
CA ILE A 136 10.51 -2.33 -6.00
C ILE A 136 11.03 -3.57 -6.70
N GLN A 137 12.15 -4.14 -6.23
CA GLN A 137 12.76 -5.31 -6.84
C GLN A 137 11.83 -6.52 -6.80
N ALA A 138 11.13 -6.75 -5.68
CA ALA A 138 10.17 -7.85 -5.57
C ALA A 138 9.01 -7.69 -6.55
N ALA A 139 8.42 -6.48 -6.65
CA ALA A 139 7.34 -6.21 -7.58
C ALA A 139 7.78 -6.38 -9.05
N ARG A 140 8.94 -5.82 -9.42
CA ARG A 140 9.53 -5.99 -10.75
C ARG A 140 9.79 -7.46 -11.08
N LYS A 141 10.39 -8.21 -10.16
CA LYS A 141 10.65 -9.65 -10.31
C LYS A 141 9.36 -10.45 -10.51
N ALA A 142 8.28 -10.05 -9.84
CA ALA A 142 6.96 -10.64 -9.99
C ALA A 142 6.20 -10.17 -11.24
N GLY A 143 6.74 -9.20 -12.01
CA GLY A 143 6.05 -8.58 -13.14
C GLY A 143 4.80 -7.81 -12.74
N LYS A 144 4.82 -7.19 -11.54
CA LYS A 144 3.69 -6.49 -10.93
C LYS A 144 3.97 -5.00 -10.79
N TYR A 145 2.89 -4.23 -10.75
CA TYR A 145 2.96 -2.77 -10.64
C TYR A 145 3.72 -2.35 -9.37
N VAL A 146 4.55 -1.31 -9.46
CA VAL A 146 5.12 -0.62 -8.29
C VAL A 146 5.24 0.87 -8.53
N GLY A 147 4.34 1.63 -7.90
CA GLY A 147 4.40 3.08 -7.83
C GLY A 147 4.84 3.58 -6.44
N ILE A 148 4.96 4.90 -6.31
CA ILE A 148 5.21 5.59 -5.04
C ILE A 148 4.23 6.75 -4.87
N CYS A 149 3.74 6.94 -3.66
CA CYS A 149 2.91 8.09 -3.29
C CYS A 149 3.63 8.92 -2.20
N GLY A 150 3.63 10.24 -2.38
CA GLY A 150 4.37 11.17 -1.53
C GLY A 150 4.88 12.36 -2.31
N GLN A 151 5.30 13.41 -1.60
CA GLN A 151 5.90 14.59 -2.22
C GLN A 151 7.41 14.45 -2.39
N GLY A 152 8.06 13.46 -1.74
CA GLY A 152 9.51 13.23 -1.82
C GLY A 152 10.10 13.32 -3.23
N PRO A 153 9.56 12.64 -4.27
CA PRO A 153 10.09 12.76 -5.63
C PRO A 153 10.01 14.17 -6.23
N SER A 154 9.02 14.98 -5.81
CA SER A 154 8.86 16.37 -6.24
C SER A 154 9.81 17.30 -5.48
N ASP A 155 9.92 17.12 -4.16
CA ASP A 155 10.74 17.97 -3.28
C ASP A 155 12.24 17.69 -3.43
N HIS A 156 12.59 16.46 -3.86
CA HIS A 156 13.95 15.97 -3.97
C HIS A 156 14.19 15.31 -5.34
N PRO A 157 14.65 16.08 -6.36
CA PRO A 157 14.88 15.55 -7.70
C PRO A 157 15.91 14.40 -7.77
N ASP A 158 16.88 14.38 -6.86
CA ASP A 158 17.85 13.30 -6.69
C ASP A 158 17.17 11.99 -6.24
N PHE A 159 16.15 12.09 -5.38
CA PHE A 159 15.35 10.95 -4.97
C PHE A 159 14.49 10.42 -6.12
N ALA A 160 13.88 11.30 -6.92
CA ALA A 160 13.18 10.90 -8.13
C ALA A 160 14.12 10.17 -9.12
N ALA A 161 15.31 10.72 -9.35
CA ALA A 161 16.32 10.07 -10.21
C ALA A 161 16.68 8.67 -9.67
N TRP A 162 16.92 8.54 -8.37
CA TRP A 162 17.20 7.26 -7.73
C TRP A 162 16.03 6.26 -7.88
N LEU A 163 14.78 6.70 -7.73
CA LEU A 163 13.60 5.83 -7.92
C LEU A 163 13.50 5.30 -9.35
N VAL A 164 13.78 6.15 -10.34
CA VAL A 164 13.86 5.74 -11.76
C VAL A 164 14.98 4.70 -11.96
N GLU A 165 16.15 4.90 -11.35
CA GLU A 165 17.25 3.94 -11.39
C GLU A 165 16.89 2.59 -10.76
N GLN A 166 16.09 2.58 -9.68
CA GLN A 166 15.54 1.36 -9.09
C GLN A 166 14.49 0.68 -9.98
N GLY A 167 13.94 1.39 -10.96
CA GLY A 167 12.90 0.90 -11.84
C GLY A 167 11.50 0.97 -11.24
N ILE A 168 11.18 2.05 -10.53
CA ILE A 168 9.78 2.41 -10.24
C ILE A 168 9.00 2.55 -11.57
N ASP A 169 7.71 2.22 -11.59
CA ASP A 169 6.80 2.46 -12.74
C ASP A 169 6.32 3.92 -12.78
#